data_AF-A0A8R7UCV9-F1
#
_entry.id   AF-A0A8R7UCV9-F1
#
_cell.length_a   1.000
_cell.length_b   1.000
_cell.length_c   1.000
_cell.angle_alpha   90.00
_cell.angle_beta   90.00
_cell.angle_gamma   90.00
#
_symmetry.space_group_name_H-M   'P 1'
#
loop_
_entity.id
_entity.type
_entity.pdbx_description
1 polymer ?
#
loop_
_entity_poly.entity_id
_entity_poly.type
_entity_poly.pdbx_seq_one_letter_code
_entity_poly.pdbx_strand_id
1 'polypeptide(L)'
;MEQLLAEDRYQVVCFDLEYTCGRNAYDQKVVVAQLCVRHHVLVYHYCLATRPCERFARFVSSPDYRFATVDTINYLKVLETSSMAC
;
A
#
# COMPACT_ATOMS: atom_id res chain seq x y z
N MET A 1 -9.74 8.42 1.36
CA MET A 1 -8.84 8.47 0.19
C MET A 1 -9.62 8.50 -1.11
N GLU A 2 -10.49 7.54 -1.39
CA GLU A 2 -11.29 7.48 -2.64
C GLU A 2 -12.06 8.77 -2.96
N GLN A 3 -12.71 9.39 -1.96
CA GLN A 3 -13.40 10.68 -2.15
C GLN A 3 -12.43 11.81 -2.56
N LEU A 4 -11.22 11.83 -2.00
CA LEU A 4 -10.19 12.82 -2.34
C LEU A 4 -9.68 12.61 -3.78
N LEU A 5 -9.67 11.36 -4.25
CA LEU A 5 -9.27 10.99 -5.61
C LEU A 5 -10.37 11.27 -6.64
N ALA A 6 -11.65 11.25 -6.25
CA ALA A 6 -12.75 11.61 -7.13
C ALA A 6 -12.67 13.06 -7.62
N GLU A 7 -12.07 13.94 -6.81
CA GLU A 7 -11.80 15.35 -7.15
C GLU A 7 -10.44 15.55 -7.83
N ASP A 8 -9.64 14.49 -7.97
CA ASP A 8 -8.28 14.55 -8.51
C ASP A 8 -8.21 14.06 -9.94
N ARG A 9 -7.78 14.95 -10.85
CA ARG A 9 -7.69 14.65 -12.28
C ARG A 9 -6.69 13.53 -12.60
N TYR A 10 -5.66 13.35 -11.78
CA TYR A 10 -4.57 12.42 -12.06
C TYR A 10 -4.74 11.10 -11.32
N GLN A 11 -5.59 11.07 -10.29
CA GLN A 11 -5.89 9.88 -9.49
C GLN A 11 -4.61 9.20 -8.96
N VAL A 12 -3.62 10.02 -8.60
CA VAL A 12 -2.33 9.55 -8.10
C VAL A 12 -2.38 9.40 -6.59
N VAL A 13 -1.89 8.28 -6.10
CA VAL A 13 -1.69 7.98 -4.69
C VAL A 13 -0.19 7.73 -4.49
N CYS A 14 0.47 8.56 -3.69
CA CYS A 14 1.81 8.19 -3.23
C CYS A 14 1.67 7.07 -2.21
N PHE A 15 2.45 6.00 -2.36
CA PHE A 15 2.32 4.79 -1.55
C PHE A 15 3.67 4.33 -1.07
N ASP A 16 3.78 4.01 0.21
CA ASP A 16 4.99 3.47 0.79
C ASP A 16 4.70 2.39 1.84
N LEU A 17 5.65 1.47 2.01
CA LEU A 17 5.55 0.36 2.95
C LEU A 17 6.73 0.32 3.89
N GLU A 18 6.44 0.17 5.16
CA GLU A 18 7.43 -0.06 6.20
C GLU A 18 7.44 -1.53 6.58
N TYR A 19 8.64 -2.06 6.82
CA TYR A 19 8.86 -3.47 7.11
C TYR A 19 9.52 -3.67 8.48
N THR A 20 9.33 -4.84 9.07
CA THR A 20 10.18 -5.28 10.19
C THR A 20 11.64 -5.41 9.74
N CYS A 21 12.57 -5.29 10.68
CA CYS A 21 13.96 -5.67 10.44
C CYS A 21 14.03 -7.15 10.01
N GLY A 22 14.85 -7.45 9.01
CA GLY A 22 14.98 -8.79 8.43
C GLY A 22 15.63 -8.74 7.04
N ARG A 23 15.84 -9.91 6.44
CA ARG A 23 16.23 -10.10 5.05
C ARG A 23 15.01 -9.99 4.14
N ASN A 24 15.15 -9.17 3.09
CA ASN A 24 14.11 -8.99 2.07
C ASN A 24 13.59 -10.34 1.55
N ALA A 25 12.27 -10.49 1.48
CA ALA A 25 11.54 -11.68 1.01
C ALA A 25 11.69 -12.98 1.83
N TYR A 26 12.43 -12.99 2.94
CA TYR A 26 12.54 -14.18 3.81
C TYR A 26 11.75 -14.03 5.11
N ASP A 27 12.04 -12.98 5.88
CA ASP A 27 11.49 -12.76 7.22
C ASP A 27 11.00 -11.33 7.46
N GLN A 28 11.15 -10.44 6.47
CA GLN A 28 10.52 -9.12 6.51
C GLN A 28 9.00 -9.24 6.37
N LYS A 29 8.29 -8.54 7.25
CA LYS A 29 6.83 -8.39 7.20
C LYS A 29 6.48 -6.92 7.08
N VAL A 30 5.48 -6.60 6.28
CA VAL A 30 4.90 -5.26 6.23
C VAL A 30 4.25 -4.95 7.57
N VAL A 31 4.62 -3.82 8.18
CA VAL A 31 4.07 -3.36 9.47
C VAL A 31 3.16 -2.15 9.31
N VAL A 32 3.47 -1.28 8.35
CA VAL A 32 2.72 -0.05 8.08
C VAL A 32 2.65 0.18 6.56
N ALA A 33 1.49 0.61 6.08
CA ALA A 33 1.36 1.25 4.78
C ALA A 33 1.03 2.73 4.96
N GLN A 34 1.70 3.59 4.20
CA GLN A 34 1.42 5.02 4.15
C GLN A 34 0.91 5.39 2.76
N LEU A 35 -0.15 6.18 2.71
CA LEU A 35 -0.79 6.60 1.48
C LEU A 35 -0.99 8.11 1.54
N CYS A 36 -0.53 8.82 0.52
CA CYS A 36 -0.70 10.26 0.43
C CYS A 36 -1.50 10.62 -0.82
N VAL A 37 -2.51 11.47 -0.65
CA VAL A 37 -3.26 12.11 -1.72
C VAL A 37 -3.29 13.60 -1.41
N ARG A 38 -2.66 14.41 -2.26
CA ARG A 38 -2.44 15.84 -2.04
C ARG A 38 -1.77 16.09 -0.69
N HIS A 39 -2.46 16.72 0.25
CA HIS A 39 -1.98 17.04 1.60
C HIS A 39 -2.56 16.11 2.67
N HIS A 40 -3.25 15.04 2.28
CA HIS A 40 -3.83 14.07 3.19
C HIS A 40 -3.01 12.79 3.22
N VAL A 41 -2.78 12.27 4.43
CA VAL A 41 -2.05 11.03 4.67
C VAL A 41 -2.96 10.05 5.40
N LEU A 42 -3.03 8.83 4.88
CA LEU A 42 -3.60 7.68 5.56
C LEU A 42 -2.47 6.75 5.96
N VAL A 43 -2.44 6.35 7.23
CA VAL A 43 -1.49 5.36 7.75
C VAL A 43 -2.27 4.13 8.18
N TYR A 44 -1.97 2.98 7.57
CA TYR A 44 -2.57 1.70 7.91
C TYR A 44 -1.56 0.83 8.65
N HIS A 45 -1.84 0.56 9.93
CA HIS A 45 -0.98 -0.24 10.80
C HIS A 45 -1.36 -1.72 10.74
N TYR A 46 -0.67 -2.50 9.90
CA TYR A 46 -0.85 -3.96 9.83
C TYR A 46 -0.58 -4.63 11.17
N CYS A 47 0.41 -4.13 11.93
CA CYS A 47 0.78 -4.67 13.23
C CYS A 47 -0.34 -4.55 14.31
N LEU A 48 -1.30 -3.64 14.12
CA LEU A 48 -2.42 -3.44 15.03
C LEU A 48 -3.74 -4.02 14.50
N ALA A 49 -3.77 -4.42 13.23
CA ALA A 49 -4.95 -4.96 12.60
C ALA A 49 -5.22 -6.39 13.10
N THR A 50 -6.37 -6.61 13.73
CA THR A 50 -6.79 -7.95 14.17
C THR A 50 -7.25 -8.85 13.01
N ARG A 51 -7.56 -8.26 11.86
CA ARG A 51 -7.91 -8.94 10.61
C ARG A 51 -7.53 -8.07 9.40
N PRO A 52 -7.33 -8.66 8.21
CA PRO A 52 -7.15 -7.91 6.97
C PRO A 52 -8.33 -6.99 6.67
N CYS A 53 -8.04 -5.80 6.14
CA CYS A 53 -9.06 -4.86 5.68
C CYS A 53 -9.35 -5.07 4.20
N GLU A 54 -10.45 -5.77 3.87
CA GLU A 54 -10.83 -6.05 2.48
C GLU A 54 -10.98 -4.78 1.63
N ARG A 55 -11.55 -3.72 2.20
CA ARG A 55 -11.70 -2.43 1.50
C ARG A 55 -10.34 -1.82 1.16
N PHE A 56 -9.38 -1.93 2.07
CA PHE A 56 -8.02 -1.47 1.83
C PHE A 56 -7.34 -2.29 0.73
N ALA A 57 -7.45 -3.62 0.79
CA ALA A 57 -6.91 -4.52 -0.23
C ALA A 57 -7.48 -4.22 -1.63
N ARG A 58 -8.81 -4.06 -1.74
CA ARG A 58 -9.45 -3.66 -3.01
C ARG A 58 -8.98 -2.29 -3.49
N PHE A 59 -8.78 -1.35 -2.59
CA PHE A 59 -8.31 -0.01 -2.94
C PHE A 59 -6.90 -0.03 -3.52
N VAL A 60 -5.94 -0.69 -2.85
CA VAL A 60 -4.54 -0.74 -3.32
C VAL A 60 -4.33 -1.58 -4.58
N SER A 61 -5.26 -2.49 -4.87
CA SER A 61 -5.25 -3.31 -6.10
C SER A 61 -6.14 -2.76 -7.22
N SER A 62 -6.77 -1.59 -7.05
CA SER A 62 -7.65 -1.04 -8.07
C SER A 62 -6.86 -0.51 -9.27
N PRO A 63 -7.23 -0.89 -10.51
CA PRO A 63 -6.60 -0.35 -11.72
C PRO A 63 -6.98 1.11 -12.00
N ASP A 64 -7.98 1.64 -11.29
CA ASP A 64 -8.47 3.02 -11.48
C ASP A 64 -7.53 4.08 -10.88
N TYR A 65 -6.59 3.66 -10.03
CA TYR A 65 -5.66 4.56 -9.33
C TYR A 65 -4.22 4.30 -9.74
N ARG A 66 -3.43 5.37 -9.78
CA ARG A 66 -1.99 5.29 -10.09
C ARG A 66 -1.20 5.39 -8.80
N PHE A 67 -0.53 4.31 -8.43
CA PHE A 67 0.30 4.28 -7.22
C PHE A 67 1.73 4.69 -7.57
N ALA A 68 2.20 5.77 -6.93
CA ALA A 68 3.57 6.24 -7.04
C ALA A 68 4.36 5.80 -5.80
N THR A 69 5.34 4.92 -5.99
CA THR A 69 6.19 4.38 -4.92
C THR A 69 7.63 4.84 -5.12
N VAL A 70 8.32 5.25 -4.06
CA VAL A 70 9.75 5.63 -4.11
C VAL A 70 10.61 4.45 -3.71
N ASP A 71 10.49 3.30 -4.40
CA ASP A 71 11.51 2.25 -4.52
C ASP A 71 11.02 1.10 -5.43
N THR A 72 11.03 1.32 -6.75
CA THR A 72 10.37 0.43 -7.73
C THR A 72 10.98 -0.99 -7.82
N ILE A 73 12.19 -1.21 -7.30
CA ILE A 73 12.88 -2.51 -7.40
C ILE A 73 12.37 -3.53 -6.38
N ASN A 74 11.97 -3.09 -5.18
CA ASN A 74 11.47 -3.99 -4.13
C ASN A 74 9.95 -4.18 -4.19
N TYR A 75 9.20 -3.19 -4.67
CA TYR A 75 7.74 -3.18 -4.56
C TYR A 75 7.03 -4.14 -5.54
N LEU A 76 7.46 -4.22 -6.81
CA LEU A 76 6.86 -5.13 -7.80
C LEU A 76 7.08 -6.61 -7.42
N LYS A 77 8.27 -6.93 -6.91
CA LYS A 77 8.57 -8.28 -6.40
C LYS A 77 7.75 -8.63 -5.17
N VAL A 78 7.53 -7.67 -4.26
CA VAL A 78 6.71 -7.91 -3.06
C VAL A 78 5.24 -8.04 -3.45
N LEU A 79 4.67 -7.25 -4.37
CA LEU A 79 3.30 -7.46 -4.84
C LEU A 79 3.08 -8.82 -5.51
N GLU A 80 4.07 -9.31 -6.27
CA GLU A 80 4.01 -10.63 -6.89
C GLU A 80 4.16 -11.77 -5.88
N THR A 81 5.07 -11.64 -4.91
CA THR A 81 5.35 -12.67 -3.89
C THR A 81 4.44 -12.63 -2.67
N SER A 82 3.88 -11.47 -2.33
CA SER A 82 2.83 -11.29 -1.33
C SER A 82 1.46 -11.57 -1.92
N SER A 83 1.41 -12.45 -2.94
CA SER A 83 0.21 -13.05 -3.51
C SER A 83 -0.85 -13.03 -2.43
N MET A 84 -1.81 -12.11 -2.56
CA MET A 84 -2.97 -11.99 -1.69
C MET A 84 -3.87 -13.20 -1.98
N ALA A 85 -3.30 -14.39 -1.79
CA ALA A 85 -4.00 -15.63 -1.69
C ALA A 85 -4.77 -15.56 -0.38
N CYS A 86 -6.09 -15.58 -0.54
CA CYS A 86 -7.02 -15.89 0.54
C CYS A 86 -6.61 -17.16 1.29
#